data_AF-A0A5K3G0Q9-F1
#
_entry.id   AF-A0A5K3G0Q9-F1
#
_cell.length_a   1.000
_cell.length_b   1.000
_cell.length_c   1.000
_cell.angle_alpha   90.00
_cell.angle_beta   90.00
_cell.angle_gamma   90.00
#
_symmetry.space_group_name_H-M   'P 1'
#
loop_
_entity.id
_entity.type
_entity.pdbx_description
1 polymer ?
#
loop_
_entity_poly.entity_id
_entity_poly.type
_entity_poly.pdbx_seq_one_letter_code
_entity_poly.pdbx_strand_id
1 'polypeptide(L)'
;MLLQKACEDFGWDLNLGAIALMWRGGCIIRSRFLGDIKEAFARNPKLTNLLLDPFFKNVIEICQGSWRSIVCESVKAGIPVPGFSSALEFYDAFRSPRLPANLIQAQRDYFGAHQYELEDAPGTWHHTDWTGAGGGVTSSTYLA
;
A
#
# COMPACT_ATOMS: atom_id res chain seq x y z
N MET A 1 -0.63 7.62 5.28
CA MET A 1 0.18 6.37 5.31
C MET A 1 1.50 6.55 6.05
N LEU A 2 2.63 6.96 5.44
CA LEU A 2 3.94 6.97 6.14
C LEU A 2 3.96 7.85 7.41
N LEU A 3 3.52 9.11 7.31
CA LEU A 3 3.47 10.01 8.47
C LEU A 3 2.51 9.50 9.56
N GLN A 4 1.43 8.82 9.18
CA GLN A 4 0.51 8.22 10.15
C GLN A 4 1.13 7.03 10.85
N LYS A 5 1.88 6.21 10.12
CA LYS A 5 2.62 5.10 10.73
C LYS A 5 3.64 5.62 11.74
N ALA A 6 4.32 6.74 11.43
CA ALA A 6 5.19 7.41 12.38
C ALA A 6 4.42 7.94 13.62
N CYS A 7 3.20 8.46 13.46
CA CYS A 7 2.36 8.82 14.61
C CYS A 7 2.10 7.62 15.54
N GLU A 8 1.76 6.46 14.96
CA GLU A 8 1.51 5.22 15.72
C GLU A 8 2.76 4.74 16.45
N ASP A 9 3.88 4.66 15.74
CA ASP A 9 5.11 4.06 16.27
C ASP A 9 5.80 4.95 17.33
N PHE A 10 5.67 6.28 17.20
CA PHE A 10 6.33 7.25 18.09
C PHE A 10 5.37 7.98 19.04
N GLY A 11 4.07 7.70 18.99
CA GLY A 11 3.06 8.39 19.79
C GLY A 11 2.93 9.89 19.47
N TRP A 12 3.25 10.29 18.24
CA TRP A 12 3.17 11.70 17.81
C TRP A 12 1.75 12.06 17.39
N ASP A 13 1.29 13.25 17.80
CA ASP A 13 0.03 13.83 17.33
C ASP A 13 0.30 14.83 16.19
N LEU A 14 0.47 14.31 14.97
CA LEU A 14 0.76 15.14 13.80
C LEU A 14 -0.53 15.72 13.18
N ASN A 15 -0.57 17.04 13.04
CA ASN A 15 -1.60 17.71 12.25
C ASN A 15 -1.24 17.68 10.75
N LEU A 16 -1.71 16.65 10.04
CA LEU A 16 -1.41 16.42 8.62
C LEU A 16 -1.91 17.55 7.69
N GLY A 17 -3.05 18.17 8.02
CA GLY A 17 -3.56 19.33 7.28
C GLY A 17 -2.66 20.57 7.42
N ALA A 18 -2.17 20.84 8.63
CA ALA A 18 -1.23 21.92 8.88
C ALA A 18 0.14 21.66 8.22
N ILE A 19 0.62 20.41 8.22
CA ILE A 19 1.85 20.02 7.51
C ILE A 19 1.72 20.33 6.01
N ALA A 20 0.61 19.94 5.38
CA ALA A 20 0.36 20.24 3.97
C ALA A 20 0.33 21.75 3.69
N LEU A 21 -0.23 22.54 4.61
CA LEU A 21 -0.24 24.00 4.52
C LEU A 21 1.18 24.59 4.64
N MET A 22 1.99 24.13 5.60
CA MET A 22 3.37 24.61 5.77
C MET A 22 4.21 24.38 4.51
N TRP A 23 4.01 23.26 3.81
CA TRP A 23 4.72 22.98 2.55
C TRP A 23 4.34 23.91 1.39
N ARG A 24 3.31 24.75 1.51
CA ARG A 24 2.95 25.75 0.49
C ARG A 24 3.82 27.01 0.56
N GLY A 25 4.35 27.35 1.73
CA GLY A 25 4.86 28.68 2.05
C GLY A 25 6.38 28.85 1.99
N GLY A 26 7.07 28.24 1.01
CA GLY A 26 8.52 28.42 0.85
C GLY A 26 9.28 27.15 0.46
N CYS A 27 8.65 25.98 0.55
CA CYS A 27 9.26 24.73 0.10
C CYS A 27 9.36 24.67 -1.43
N ILE A 28 10.28 23.83 -1.92
CA ILE A 28 10.48 23.57 -3.35
C ILE A 28 9.22 22.94 -3.98
N ILE A 29 8.53 22.07 -3.22
CA ILE A 29 7.34 21.33 -3.66
C ILE A 29 6.02 22.13 -3.60
N ARG A 30 6.09 23.43 -3.34
CA ARG A 30 4.90 24.29 -3.21
C ARG A 30 4.02 24.21 -4.46
N SER A 31 2.72 24.02 -4.27
CA SER A 31 1.77 23.87 -5.39
C SER A 31 0.34 24.17 -4.94
N ARG A 32 -0.57 24.35 -5.92
CA ARG A 32 -2.02 24.39 -5.66
C ARG A 32 -2.53 23.05 -5.10
N PHE A 33 -1.95 21.95 -5.55
CA PHE A 33 -2.24 20.58 -5.11
C PHE A 33 -2.13 20.37 -3.60
N LEU A 34 -1.15 21.01 -2.93
CA LEU A 34 -1.07 20.97 -1.46
C LEU A 34 -2.27 21.63 -0.76
N GLY A 35 -2.94 22.57 -1.43
CA GLY A 35 -4.22 23.12 -0.98
C GLY A 35 -5.30 22.04 -0.95
N ASP A 36 -5.41 21.23 -2.00
CA ASP A 36 -6.38 20.15 -2.07
C ASP A 36 -6.15 19.09 -0.98
N ILE A 37 -4.89 18.80 -0.64
CA ILE A 37 -4.53 17.92 0.50
C ILE A 37 -5.00 18.52 1.82
N LYS A 38 -4.72 19.81 2.05
CA LYS A 38 -5.17 20.51 3.26
C LYS A 38 -6.70 20.44 3.37
N GLU A 39 -7.43 20.69 2.27
CA GLU A 39 -8.89 20.62 2.27
C GLU A 39 -9.41 19.20 2.51
N ALA A 40 -8.72 18.16 2.03
CA ALA A 40 -9.07 16.77 2.34
C ALA A 40 -8.98 16.46 3.84
N PHE A 41 -7.91 16.90 4.50
CA PHE A 41 -7.78 16.76 5.96
C PHE A 41 -8.69 17.71 6.75
N ALA A 42 -9.08 18.86 6.19
CA ALA A 42 -10.09 19.72 6.79
C ALA A 42 -11.49 19.06 6.77
N ARG A 43 -11.83 18.36 5.68
CA ARG A 43 -13.07 17.56 5.57
C ARG A 43 -13.06 16.36 6.51
N ASN A 44 -11.93 15.64 6.58
CA ASN A 44 -11.77 14.47 7.44
C ASN A 44 -10.38 14.45 8.09
N PRO A 45 -10.25 14.94 9.34
CA PRO A 45 -8.99 14.92 10.06
C PRO A 45 -8.44 13.50 10.32
N LYS A 46 -9.32 12.49 10.31
CA LYS A 46 -8.97 11.07 10.53
C LYS A 46 -8.77 10.29 9.22
N LEU A 47 -8.61 10.98 8.10
CA LEU A 47 -8.43 10.35 6.78
C LEU A 47 -7.17 9.47 6.76
N THR A 48 -7.33 8.16 6.58
CA THR A 48 -6.22 7.18 6.59
C THR A 48 -5.39 7.15 5.30
N ASN A 49 -5.99 7.55 4.18
CA ASN A 49 -5.30 7.65 2.89
C ASN A 49 -5.97 8.73 2.02
N LEU A 50 -5.17 9.55 1.34
CA LEU A 50 -5.66 10.60 0.43
C LEU A 50 -6.49 10.02 -0.72
N LEU A 51 -6.22 8.79 -1.17
CA LEU A 51 -7.00 8.12 -2.21
C LEU A 51 -8.47 7.87 -1.83
N LEU A 52 -8.81 7.96 -0.53
CA LEU A 52 -10.18 7.79 -0.03
C LEU A 52 -10.96 9.11 0.06
N ASP A 53 -10.30 10.26 -0.09
CA ASP A 53 -10.99 11.54 -0.15
C ASP A 53 -11.69 11.70 -1.51
N PRO A 54 -12.93 12.23 -1.54
CA PRO A 54 -13.72 12.32 -2.77
C PRO A 54 -13.06 13.08 -3.92
N PHE A 55 -12.28 14.13 -3.63
CA PHE A 55 -11.61 14.90 -4.68
C PHE A 55 -10.54 14.06 -5.37
N PHE A 56 -9.63 13.46 -4.59
CA PHE A 56 -8.55 12.64 -5.15
C PHE A 56 -9.08 11.38 -5.82
N LYS A 57 -10.08 10.73 -5.23
CA LYS A 57 -10.75 9.58 -5.83
C LYS A 57 -11.27 9.91 -7.23
N ASN A 58 -12.03 11.00 -7.36
CA ASN A 58 -12.60 11.42 -8.65
C ASN A 58 -11.51 11.78 -9.68
N VAL A 59 -10.45 12.47 -9.27
CA VAL A 59 -9.33 12.80 -10.16
C VAL A 59 -8.68 11.52 -10.71
N ILE A 60 -8.41 10.55 -9.85
CA ILE A 60 -7.81 9.28 -10.28
C ILE A 60 -8.77 8.49 -11.19
N GLU A 61 -10.06 8.45 -10.88
CA GLU A 61 -11.06 7.79 -11.72
C GLU A 61 -11.10 8.37 -13.15
N ILE A 62 -10.98 9.68 -13.29
CA ILE A 62 -10.91 10.37 -14.59
C ILE A 62 -9.56 10.10 -15.30
N CYS A 63 -8.44 10.11 -14.57
CA CYS A 63 -7.11 10.05 -15.17
C CYS A 63 -6.60 8.64 -15.47
N GLN A 64 -7.11 7.60 -14.81
CA GLN A 64 -6.51 6.26 -14.86
C GLN A 64 -6.45 5.66 -16.28
N GLY A 65 -7.41 5.98 -17.16
CA GLY A 65 -7.40 5.48 -18.55
C GLY A 65 -6.20 6.00 -19.35
N SER A 66 -5.98 7.31 -19.32
CA SER A 66 -4.81 7.94 -19.96
C SER A 66 -3.50 7.51 -19.30
N TRP A 67 -3.50 7.39 -17.96
CA TRP A 67 -2.32 6.95 -17.22
C TRP A 67 -1.86 5.56 -17.65
N ARG A 68 -2.79 4.59 -17.75
CA ARG A 68 -2.51 3.24 -18.26
C ARG A 68 -1.98 3.28 -19.69
N SER A 69 -2.61 4.07 -20.55
CA SER A 69 -2.21 4.20 -21.95
C SER A 69 -0.77 4.67 -22.08
N ILE A 70 -0.36 5.69 -21.32
CA ILE A 70 1.02 6.19 -21.31
C ILE A 70 2.00 5.14 -20.78
N VAL A 71 1.66 4.42 -19.72
CA VAL A 71 2.53 3.34 -19.21
C VAL A 71 2.72 2.24 -20.26
N CYS A 72 1.64 1.79 -20.90
CA CYS A 72 1.70 0.76 -21.94
C CYS A 72 2.54 1.19 -23.14
N GLU A 73 2.32 2.39 -23.68
CA GLU A 73 3.07 2.89 -24.84
C GLU A 73 4.54 3.13 -24.49
N SER A 74 4.83 3.61 -23.28
CA SER A 74 6.22 3.78 -22.81
C SER A 74 6.96 2.45 -22.78
N VAL A 75 6.33 1.39 -22.27
CA VAL A 75 6.92 0.04 -22.24
C VAL A 75 7.17 -0.48 -23.65
N LYS A 76 6.19 -0.36 -24.57
CA LYS A 76 6.37 -0.79 -25.97
C LYS A 76 7.50 -0.03 -26.67
N ALA A 77 7.65 1.25 -26.37
CA ALA A 77 8.69 2.10 -26.93
C ALA A 77 10.07 1.94 -26.25
N GLY A 78 10.18 1.13 -25.18
CA GLY A 78 11.43 0.99 -24.42
C GLY A 78 11.80 2.24 -23.61
N ILE A 79 10.82 3.07 -23.25
CA ILE A 79 11.03 4.31 -22.46
C ILE A 79 10.83 4.00 -20.96
N PRO A 80 11.84 4.26 -20.10
CA PRO A 80 11.73 4.00 -18.68
C PRO A 80 10.83 5.02 -17.99
N VAL A 81 9.77 4.55 -17.33
CA VAL A 81 8.79 5.38 -16.60
C VAL A 81 8.57 4.90 -15.15
N PRO A 82 9.62 4.71 -14.34
CA PRO A 82 9.53 4.04 -13.05
C PRO A 82 8.54 4.70 -12.08
N GLY A 83 8.44 6.03 -12.08
CA GLY A 83 7.48 6.76 -11.25
C GLY A 83 6.03 6.55 -11.68
N PHE A 84 5.74 6.49 -12.98
CA PHE A 84 4.39 6.24 -13.47
C PHE A 84 3.98 4.78 -13.30
N SER A 85 4.86 3.83 -13.61
CA SER A 85 4.54 2.40 -13.51
C SER A 85 4.35 1.98 -12.05
N SER A 86 5.26 2.36 -11.14
CA SER A 86 5.16 2.00 -9.72
C SER A 86 3.96 2.63 -9.02
N ALA A 87 3.62 3.89 -9.33
CA ALA A 87 2.43 4.51 -8.76
C ALA A 87 1.14 3.85 -9.27
N LEU A 88 1.11 3.38 -10.53
CA LEU A 88 -0.05 2.66 -11.09
C LEU A 88 -0.20 1.30 -10.44
N GLU A 89 0.92 0.58 -10.27
CA GLU A 89 0.96 -0.70 -9.58
C GLU A 89 0.50 -0.56 -8.12
N PHE A 90 0.97 0.47 -7.40
CA PHE A 90 0.49 0.75 -6.05
C PHE A 90 -1.02 1.03 -6.02
N TYR A 91 -1.54 1.84 -6.94
CA TYR A 91 -2.97 2.12 -7.02
C TYR A 91 -3.80 0.85 -7.27
N ASP A 92 -3.37 0.00 -8.21
CA ASP A 92 -4.04 -1.26 -8.51
C ASP A 92 -3.95 -2.27 -7.36
N ALA A 93 -2.81 -2.31 -6.66
CA ALA A 93 -2.65 -3.13 -5.47
C ALA A 93 -3.55 -2.65 -4.32
N PHE A 94 -3.57 -1.34 -4.05
CA PHE A 94 -4.30 -0.74 -2.94
C PHE A 94 -5.83 -0.93 -3.05
N ARG A 95 -6.38 -0.91 -4.28
CA ARG A 95 -7.83 -1.09 -4.52
C ARG A 95 -8.26 -2.55 -4.65
N SER A 96 -7.32 -3.49 -4.69
CA SER A 96 -7.61 -4.92 -4.86
C SER A 96 -7.87 -5.57 -3.50
N PRO A 97 -9.08 -6.10 -3.24
CA PRO A 97 -9.37 -6.74 -1.95
C PRO A 97 -8.62 -8.07 -1.78
N ARG A 98 -8.17 -8.69 -2.87
CA ARG A 98 -7.35 -9.91 -2.86
C ARG A 98 -6.12 -9.68 -3.72
N LEU A 99 -4.95 -9.93 -3.14
CA LEU A 99 -3.65 -9.90 -3.80
C LEU A 99 -3.06 -11.30 -3.85
N PRO A 100 -2.15 -11.60 -4.79
CA PRO A 100 -1.50 -12.90 -4.89
C PRO A 100 -0.51 -13.22 -3.75
N ALA A 101 -0.53 -12.45 -2.66
CA ALA A 101 0.31 -12.68 -1.47
C ALA A 101 -0.01 -14.02 -0.78
N ASN A 102 -1.17 -14.62 -1.03
CA ASN A 102 -1.49 -15.99 -0.61
C ASN A 102 -0.50 -17.02 -1.18
N LEU A 103 0.00 -16.83 -2.41
CA LEU A 103 1.01 -17.72 -2.98
C LEU A 103 2.35 -17.60 -2.25
N ILE A 104 2.72 -16.39 -1.83
CA ILE A 104 3.92 -16.16 -1.01
C ILE A 104 3.79 -16.91 0.33
N GLN A 105 2.62 -16.82 0.98
CA GLN A 105 2.34 -17.56 2.20
C GLN A 105 2.42 -19.07 2.00
N ALA A 106 1.84 -19.61 0.93
CA ALA A 106 1.93 -21.03 0.60
C ALA A 106 3.38 -21.47 0.32
N GLN A 107 4.17 -20.67 -0.41
CA GLN A 107 5.58 -20.95 -0.66
C GLN A 107 6.38 -21.01 0.64
N ARG A 108 6.22 -20.00 1.51
CA ARG A 108 6.90 -19.94 2.82
C ARG A 108 6.55 -21.13 3.70
N ASP A 109 5.30 -21.56 3.71
CA ASP A 109 4.88 -22.75 4.44
C ASP A 109 5.43 -24.04 3.82
N TYR A 110 5.46 -24.12 2.49
CA TYR A 110 5.99 -25.27 1.75
C TYR A 110 7.46 -25.55 2.07
N PHE A 111 8.34 -24.57 1.86
CA PHE A 111 9.79 -24.81 1.98
C PHE A 111 10.33 -24.63 3.40
N GLY A 112 9.55 -23.99 4.27
CA GLY A 112 10.04 -23.52 5.57
C GLY A 112 9.08 -23.71 6.73
N ALA A 113 7.92 -24.34 6.54
CA ALA A 113 6.92 -24.58 7.59
C ALA A 113 6.59 -23.33 8.43
N HIS A 114 6.55 -22.18 7.74
CA HIS A 114 6.32 -20.85 8.31
C HIS A 114 4.86 -20.53 8.64
N GLN A 115 3.95 -21.47 8.37
CA GLN A 115 2.52 -21.34 8.59
C GLN A 115 1.85 -20.23 7.76
N TYR A 116 0.53 -20.29 7.70
CA TYR A 116 -0.31 -19.27 7.08
C TYR A 116 -1.69 -19.21 7.75
N GLU A 117 -2.45 -18.16 7.48
CA GLU A 117 -3.82 -17.98 7.96
C GLU A 117 -4.82 -18.28 6.83
N LEU A 118 -5.98 -18.81 7.18
CA LEU A 118 -7.11 -18.95 6.25
C LEU A 118 -8.00 -17.70 6.31
N GLU A 119 -8.66 -17.38 5.20
CA GLU A 119 -9.56 -16.20 5.11
C GLU A 119 -10.75 -16.30 6.08
N ASP A 120 -11.23 -17.51 6.38
CA ASP A 120 -12.34 -17.80 7.29
C ASP A 120 -11.91 -17.97 8.77
N ALA A 121 -10.60 -18.04 9.04
CA ALA A 121 -10.04 -18.13 10.39
C ALA A 121 -8.82 -17.21 10.63
N PRO A 122 -8.94 -15.88 10.45
CA PRO A 122 -7.84 -14.96 10.77
C PRO A 122 -7.40 -15.08 12.24
N GLY A 123 -6.10 -14.99 12.48
CA GLY A 123 -5.45 -15.19 13.78
C GLY A 123 -5.10 -16.66 14.08
N THR A 124 -5.53 -17.61 13.26
CA THR A 124 -5.21 -19.04 13.40
C THR A 124 -4.15 -19.45 12.39
N TRP A 125 -3.06 -20.05 12.90
CA TRP A 125 -1.91 -20.45 12.08
C TRP A 125 -1.99 -21.92 11.69
N HIS A 126 -1.93 -22.18 10.39
CA HIS A 126 -2.00 -23.50 9.78
C HIS A 126 -0.67 -23.84 9.13
N HIS A 127 -0.23 -25.09 9.32
CA HIS A 127 0.82 -25.70 8.52
C HIS A 127 0.20 -26.83 7.70
N THR A 128 0.58 -26.94 6.43
CA THR A 128 0.19 -28.05 5.56
C THR A 128 1.42 -28.89 5.22
N ASP A 129 1.32 -30.22 5.33
CA ASP A 129 2.33 -31.09 4.69
C ASP A 129 2.07 -31.12 3.19
N TRP A 130 2.71 -30.19 2.49
CA TRP A 130 2.56 -30.02 1.04
C TRP A 130 3.17 -31.17 0.22
N THR A 131 4.09 -31.93 0.81
CA THR A 131 4.83 -32.99 0.11
C THR A 131 4.22 -34.37 0.33
N GLY A 132 3.40 -34.55 1.36
CA GLY A 132 2.85 -35.83 1.80
C GLY A 132 3.89 -36.77 2.42
N ALA A 133 5.14 -36.32 2.54
CA ALA A 133 6.26 -37.02 3.13
C ALA A 133 7.05 -36.13 4.12
N GLY A 134 6.57 -34.90 4.35
CA GLY A 134 7.16 -33.96 5.27
C GLY A 134 6.73 -34.32 6.69
N GLY A 135 7.68 -34.41 7.62
CA GLY A 135 7.34 -34.58 9.04
C GLY A 135 6.51 -33.40 9.56
N GLY A 136 5.76 -33.58 10.64
CA GLY A 136 4.94 -32.53 11.27
C GLY A 136 5.73 -31.43 12.00
N VAL A 137 6.93 -31.11 11.51
CA VAL A 137 7.86 -30.15 12.13
C VAL A 137 7.58 -28.77 11.54
N THR A 138 7.16 -27.83 12.39
CA THR A 138 7.02 -26.41 12.02
C THR A 138 8.31 -25.65 12.31
N SER A 139 8.60 -24.60 11.54
CA SER A 139 9.71 -23.70 11.90
C SER A 139 9.32 -22.92 13.15
N SER A 140 9.79 -23.36 14.32
CA SER A 140 9.72 -22.53 15.51
C SER A 140 10.80 -21.46 15.45
N THR A 141 10.52 -20.30 16.03
CA THR A 141 11.57 -19.33 16.39
C THR A 141 12.61 -20.05 17.25
N TYR A 142 13.90 -19.95 16.91
CA TYR A 142 14.94 -20.32 17.86
C TYR A 142 14.76 -19.43 19.09
N LEU A 143 14.39 -20.03 20.22
CA LEU A 143 14.44 -19.34 21.50
C LEU A 143 15.92 -19.08 21.79
N ALA A 144 16.32 -17.81 21.74
CA ALA A 144 17.63 -17.36 22.21
C ALA A 144 17.68 -17.38 23.74
#